data_AF-A0A1M4M9J6-F1
#
_entry.id   AF-A0A1M4M9J6-F1
#
_cell.length_a   1.000
_cell.length_b   1.000
_cell.length_c   1.000
_cell.angle_alpha   90.00
_cell.angle_beta   90.00
_cell.angle_gamma   90.00
#
_symmetry.space_group_name_H-M   'P 1'
#
loop_
_entity.id
_entity.type
_entity.pdbx_description
1 polymer ?
#
loop_
_entity_poly.entity_id
_entity_poly.type
_entity_poly.pdbx_seq_one_letter_code
_entity_poly.pdbx_strand_id
1 'polypeptide(L)'
;MILKPLTTFKLSINNLKQKPFRTVCLLAVVAILTSVFFGGSILAASLENGLYSLQSRLGADIMVVPEGNDSNVEDILLKAEPSNFYFSADIAEEIEKIEGVDKVTTQFYMTPLSSACCSSVIPIIAFDPETDFLIQPWITKVYNNPIKDGEMIIGSAVLPLVDNTLMFFNKYYPIIANLKRTGTGLDGSVYVTKDTMKQLIIDAKEVGVSISTDENVGESVSAIFIKIAPAYDSRLIAREIKQKVSNVDTIISQHIVSNIGDSLRSLESYIHLITAVIWVLGILVILIVFSVTLNERKKEFAILRILGATRKKLVEVVLTESVLVSIVGGIIGLILTSLIIFPFSDLISSKLQLPYLQPQNSSILAIIALSLILSVLVGLLASIHGALKISKAETYLTMREGE
;
A
#
# COMPACT_ATOMS: atom_id res chain seq x y z
N MET A 1 49.04 -19.02 26.08
CA MET A 1 47.80 -18.22 25.92
C MET A 1 48.09 -17.08 24.96
N ILE A 2 47.70 -17.20 23.69
CA ILE A 2 48.06 -16.20 22.66
C ILE A 2 47.16 -14.97 22.85
N LEU A 3 47.72 -13.91 23.43
CA LEU A 3 47.06 -12.60 23.58
C LEU A 3 46.84 -12.01 22.18
N LYS A 4 45.64 -12.23 21.61
CA LYS A 4 45.23 -11.58 20.37
C LYS A 4 45.22 -10.04 20.57
N PRO A 5 45.71 -9.25 19.60
CA PRO A 5 45.78 -7.80 19.74
C PRO A 5 44.38 -7.19 19.98
N LEU A 6 44.32 -6.22 20.90
CA LEU A 6 43.10 -5.47 21.23
C LEU A 6 42.80 -4.48 20.08
N THR A 7 42.00 -4.92 19.11
CA THR A 7 41.45 -4.03 18.07
C THR A 7 40.26 -3.23 18.61
N THR A 8 40.01 -2.05 18.04
CA THR A 8 38.87 -1.18 18.42
C THR A 8 37.53 -1.88 18.28
N PHE A 9 37.39 -2.71 17.25
CA PHE A 9 36.22 -3.55 17.04
C PHE A 9 35.98 -4.55 18.17
N LYS A 10 37.02 -5.26 18.60
CA LYS A 10 36.90 -6.29 19.65
C LYS A 10 36.65 -5.68 21.03
N LEU A 11 37.27 -4.54 21.31
CA LEU A 11 37.00 -3.77 22.52
C LEU A 11 35.54 -3.32 22.57
N SER A 12 35.03 -2.80 21.45
CA SER A 12 33.63 -2.33 21.32
C SER A 12 32.61 -3.44 21.53
N ILE A 13 32.83 -4.62 20.94
CA ILE A 13 31.96 -5.80 21.15
C ILE A 13 31.96 -6.23 22.62
N ASN A 14 33.13 -6.26 23.27
CA ASN A 14 33.20 -6.64 24.68
C ASN A 14 32.47 -5.63 25.58
N ASN A 15 32.60 -4.34 25.30
CA ASN A 15 31.88 -3.29 26.03
C ASN A 15 30.35 -3.45 25.90
N LEU A 16 29.86 -3.72 24.68
CA LEU A 16 28.44 -3.95 24.44
C LEU A 16 27.91 -5.20 25.17
N LYS A 17 28.71 -6.27 25.27
CA LYS A 17 28.33 -7.50 26.00
C LYS A 17 28.32 -7.33 27.50
N GLN A 18 29.19 -6.49 28.05
CA GLN A 18 29.34 -6.33 29.50
C GLN A 18 28.18 -5.59 30.16
N LYS A 19 27.44 -4.77 29.39
CA LYS A 19 26.24 -4.04 29.85
C LYS A 19 25.02 -4.38 28.96
N PRO A 20 24.45 -5.59 29.10
CA PRO A 20 23.46 -6.12 28.17
C PRO A 20 22.17 -5.29 28.15
N PHE A 21 21.67 -4.83 29.30
CA PHE A 21 20.44 -4.04 29.38
C PHE A 21 20.51 -2.75 28.55
N ARG A 22 21.65 -2.04 28.62
CA ARG A 22 21.89 -0.82 27.83
C ARG A 22 21.90 -1.13 26.34
N THR A 23 22.66 -2.15 25.95
CA THR A 23 22.79 -2.54 24.54
C THR A 23 21.43 -2.91 23.97
N VAL A 24 20.61 -3.66 24.72
CA VAL A 24 19.23 -3.99 24.32
C VAL A 24 18.36 -2.74 24.21
N CYS A 25 18.42 -1.80 25.16
CA CYS A 25 17.65 -0.55 25.10
C CYS A 25 18.00 0.29 23.86
N LEU A 26 19.30 0.47 23.56
CA LEU A 26 19.72 1.20 22.36
C LEU A 26 19.33 0.48 21.07
N LEU A 27 19.51 -0.84 21.02
CA LEU A 27 19.08 -1.66 19.89
C LEU A 27 17.57 -1.53 19.65
N ALA A 28 16.77 -1.55 20.73
CA ALA A 28 15.32 -1.42 20.65
C ALA A 28 14.90 -0.04 20.11
N VAL A 29 15.52 1.04 20.59
CA VAL A 29 15.20 2.40 20.09
C VAL A 29 15.56 2.54 18.62
N VAL A 30 16.76 2.10 18.21
CA VAL A 30 17.17 2.14 16.79
C VAL A 30 16.25 1.25 15.93
N ALA A 31 15.89 0.06 16.42
CA ALA A 31 14.98 -0.83 15.72
C ALA A 31 13.62 -0.17 15.51
N ILE A 32 13.03 0.42 16.56
CA ILE A 32 11.74 1.14 16.47
C ILE A 32 11.83 2.30 15.47
N LEU A 33 12.88 3.13 15.53
CA LEU A 33 13.06 4.24 14.60
C LEU A 33 13.14 3.77 13.14
N THR A 34 13.94 2.74 12.90
CA THR A 34 14.11 2.15 11.57
C THR A 34 12.81 1.53 11.09
N SER A 35 12.09 0.82 11.97
CA SER A 35 10.78 0.22 11.68
C SER A 35 9.71 1.25 11.32
N VAL A 36 9.63 2.35 12.07
CA VAL A 36 8.66 3.42 11.82
C VAL A 36 8.96 4.12 10.49
N PHE A 37 10.22 4.43 10.20
CA PHE A 37 10.60 5.05 8.93
C PHE A 37 10.35 4.14 7.74
N PHE A 38 10.85 2.91 7.82
CA PHE A 38 10.73 1.93 6.73
C PHE A 38 9.25 1.60 6.48
N GLY A 39 8.49 1.31 7.54
CA GLY A 39 7.08 0.98 7.42
C GLY A 39 6.22 2.15 6.96
N GLY A 40 6.46 3.36 7.49
CA GLY A 40 5.77 4.56 7.05
C GLY A 40 6.03 4.89 5.58
N SER A 41 7.30 4.77 5.13
CA SER A 41 7.69 5.03 3.75
C SER A 41 7.13 3.98 2.77
N ILE A 42 7.13 2.70 3.15
CA ILE A 42 6.51 1.64 2.33
C ILE A 42 5.01 1.86 2.22
N LEU A 43 4.34 2.22 3.32
CA LEU A 43 2.90 2.46 3.31
C LEU A 43 2.55 3.67 2.45
N ALA A 44 3.26 4.79 2.61
CA ALA A 44 3.13 5.98 1.77
C ALA A 44 3.30 5.66 0.28
N ALA A 45 4.42 5.01 -0.09
CA ALA A 45 4.69 4.63 -1.48
C ALA A 45 3.66 3.64 -2.04
N SER A 46 3.10 2.76 -1.20
CA SER A 46 2.08 1.81 -1.64
C SER A 46 0.73 2.47 -1.91
N LEU A 47 0.36 3.48 -1.11
CA LEU A 47 -0.83 4.29 -1.32
C LEU A 47 -0.71 5.12 -2.61
N GLU A 48 0.46 5.72 -2.84
CA GLU A 48 0.73 6.51 -4.06
C GLU A 48 0.66 5.64 -5.32
N ASN A 49 1.31 4.47 -5.32
CA ASN A 49 1.23 3.52 -6.44
C ASN A 49 -0.19 3.00 -6.67
N GLY A 50 -0.93 2.74 -5.58
CA GLY A 50 -2.33 2.35 -5.67
C GLY A 50 -3.19 3.44 -6.31
N LEU A 51 -3.01 4.70 -5.91
CA LEU A 51 -3.71 5.84 -6.48
C LEU A 51 -3.38 6.03 -7.96
N TYR A 52 -2.10 5.90 -8.33
CA TYR A 52 -1.68 5.97 -9.74
C TYR A 52 -2.32 4.83 -10.57
N SER A 53 -2.33 3.61 -10.03
CA SER A 53 -3.01 2.46 -10.62
C SER A 53 -4.50 2.75 -10.84
N LEU A 54 -5.19 3.28 -9.83
CA LEU A 54 -6.59 3.69 -9.93
C LEU A 54 -6.81 4.74 -11.04
N GLN A 55 -6.03 5.83 -11.03
CA GLN A 55 -6.15 6.91 -12.00
C GLN A 55 -5.93 6.42 -13.42
N SER A 56 -4.94 5.56 -13.64
CA SER A 56 -4.63 5.00 -14.96
C SER A 56 -5.72 4.08 -15.51
N ARG A 57 -6.58 3.54 -14.63
CA ARG A 57 -7.59 2.54 -14.95
C ARG A 57 -9.01 3.09 -15.06
N LEU A 58 -9.29 4.22 -14.42
CA LEU A 58 -10.63 4.81 -14.47
C LEU A 58 -11.08 5.15 -15.89
N GLY A 59 -10.16 5.58 -16.77
CA GLY A 59 -10.28 5.61 -18.25
C GLY A 59 -11.44 6.38 -18.90
N ALA A 60 -12.50 6.63 -18.15
CA ALA A 60 -13.77 7.27 -18.46
C ALA A 60 -13.83 8.62 -17.78
N ASP A 61 -14.49 9.57 -18.42
CA ASP A 61 -14.64 10.93 -17.92
C ASP A 61 -15.90 11.07 -17.06
N ILE A 62 -16.95 10.32 -17.40
CA ILE A 62 -18.23 10.28 -16.68
C ILE A 62 -18.64 8.83 -16.43
N MET A 63 -19.16 8.57 -15.24
CA MET A 63 -19.89 7.38 -14.87
C MET A 63 -21.36 7.75 -14.64
N VAL A 64 -22.28 6.92 -15.12
CA VAL A 64 -23.72 7.09 -14.98
C VAL A 64 -24.28 5.91 -14.19
N VAL A 65 -25.09 6.22 -13.17
CA VAL A 65 -25.71 5.27 -12.25
C VAL A 65 -27.18 5.64 -12.03
N PRO A 66 -28.04 4.73 -11.51
CA PRO A 66 -29.42 5.06 -11.17
C PRO A 66 -29.51 6.17 -10.13
N GLU A 67 -30.51 7.04 -10.29
CA GLU A 67 -30.74 8.18 -9.40
C GLU A 67 -30.82 7.78 -7.91
N GLY A 68 -30.21 8.59 -7.04
CA GLY A 68 -30.21 8.37 -5.59
C GLY A 68 -29.11 7.42 -5.08
N ASN A 69 -28.18 7.01 -5.94
CA ASN A 69 -27.03 6.18 -5.59
C ASN A 69 -25.68 6.90 -5.74
N ASP A 70 -25.68 8.23 -5.84
CA ASP A 70 -24.50 9.08 -5.98
C ASP A 70 -23.51 8.95 -4.81
N SER A 71 -23.99 8.68 -3.59
CA SER A 71 -23.15 8.51 -2.40
C SER A 71 -22.34 7.21 -2.35
N ASN A 72 -22.73 6.17 -3.10
CA ASN A 72 -22.15 4.82 -2.99
C ASN A 72 -21.14 4.50 -4.10
N VAL A 73 -20.74 5.52 -4.86
CA VAL A 73 -19.93 5.31 -6.08
C VAL A 73 -18.46 5.09 -5.77
N GLU A 74 -17.96 5.67 -4.69
CA GLU A 74 -16.64 5.32 -4.15
C GLU A 74 -16.57 3.82 -3.79
N ASP A 75 -17.64 3.26 -3.25
CA ASP A 75 -17.72 1.85 -2.88
C ASP A 75 -17.68 0.94 -4.11
N ILE A 76 -18.30 1.34 -5.21
CA ILE A 76 -18.29 0.57 -6.47
C ILE A 76 -16.92 0.66 -7.15
N LEU A 77 -16.37 1.87 -7.26
CA LEU A 77 -15.12 2.11 -7.98
C LEU A 77 -13.88 1.63 -7.22
N LEU A 78 -13.87 1.75 -5.89
CA LEU A 78 -12.71 1.40 -5.05
C LEU A 78 -12.85 0.03 -4.44
N LYS A 79 -14.03 -0.31 -3.95
CA LYS A 79 -14.26 -1.50 -3.12
C LYS A 79 -14.90 -2.65 -3.89
N ALA A 80 -15.40 -2.38 -5.11
CA ALA A 80 -16.26 -3.31 -5.85
C ALA A 80 -17.40 -3.84 -4.96
N GLU A 81 -17.88 -2.99 -4.04
CA GLU A 81 -18.88 -3.37 -3.06
C GLU A 81 -20.26 -3.50 -3.72
N PRO A 82 -21.11 -4.42 -3.22
CA PRO A 82 -22.37 -4.76 -3.85
C PRO A 82 -23.34 -3.59 -3.81
N SER A 83 -23.66 -3.08 -4.98
CA SER A 83 -24.77 -2.18 -5.15
C SER A 83 -25.83 -2.86 -6.00
N ASN A 84 -26.93 -3.31 -5.37
CA ASN A 84 -28.04 -4.00 -6.04
C ASN A 84 -28.95 -3.02 -6.80
N PHE A 85 -28.36 -2.10 -7.55
CA PHE A 85 -29.09 -1.19 -8.40
C PHE A 85 -28.84 -1.54 -9.86
N TYR A 86 -29.92 -1.50 -10.63
CA TYR A 86 -29.95 -1.92 -12.02
C TYR A 86 -30.88 -0.99 -12.79
N PHE A 87 -30.55 -0.72 -14.04
CA PHE A 87 -31.35 0.09 -14.95
C PHE A 87 -31.22 -0.40 -16.39
N SER A 88 -32.10 0.05 -17.28
CA SER A 88 -32.12 -0.43 -18.66
C SER A 88 -30.83 -0.09 -19.41
N ALA A 89 -30.28 -1.07 -20.13
CA ALA A 89 -29.17 -0.92 -21.05
C ALA A 89 -29.49 0.03 -22.22
N ASP A 90 -30.77 0.22 -22.57
CA ASP A 90 -31.21 1.12 -23.65
C ASP A 90 -30.74 2.57 -23.42
N ILE A 91 -30.57 2.94 -22.15
CA ILE A 91 -30.05 4.26 -21.77
C ILE A 91 -28.62 4.47 -22.31
N ALA A 92 -27.83 3.42 -22.48
CA ALA A 92 -26.50 3.53 -23.07
C ALA A 92 -26.57 3.97 -24.55
N GLU A 93 -27.54 3.46 -25.32
CA GLU A 93 -27.76 3.85 -26.71
C GLU A 93 -28.30 5.28 -26.85
N GLU A 94 -29.08 5.76 -25.86
CA GLU A 94 -29.52 7.15 -25.80
C GLU A 94 -28.35 8.10 -25.52
N ILE A 95 -27.46 7.71 -24.60
CA ILE A 95 -26.27 8.48 -24.23
C ILE A 95 -25.27 8.54 -25.39
N GLU A 96 -25.08 7.44 -26.12
CA GLU A 96 -24.16 7.38 -27.27
C GLU A 96 -24.53 8.39 -28.38
N LYS A 97 -25.81 8.77 -28.48
CA LYS A 97 -26.31 9.75 -29.47
C LYS A 97 -26.07 11.21 -29.06
N ILE A 98 -25.57 11.48 -27.84
CA ILE A 98 -25.31 12.84 -27.35
C ILE A 98 -24.04 13.38 -27.99
N GLU A 99 -24.10 14.62 -28.49
CA GLU A 99 -22.94 15.29 -29.10
C GLU A 99 -21.82 15.49 -28.06
N GLY A 100 -20.61 15.06 -28.40
CA GLY A 100 -19.44 15.12 -27.52
C GLY A 100 -19.11 13.81 -26.80
N VAL A 101 -20.00 12.80 -26.85
CA VAL A 101 -19.68 11.44 -26.41
C VAL A 101 -18.86 10.73 -27.49
N ASP A 102 -17.68 10.20 -27.12
CA ASP A 102 -16.77 9.49 -28.02
C ASP A 102 -16.96 7.96 -27.91
N LYS A 103 -17.02 7.43 -26.68
CA LYS A 103 -17.24 6.01 -26.42
C LYS A 103 -18.13 5.79 -25.21
N VAL A 104 -18.93 4.73 -25.27
CA VAL A 104 -19.77 4.26 -24.17
C VAL A 104 -19.46 2.79 -23.92
N THR A 105 -19.36 2.40 -22.65
CA THR A 105 -19.33 0.99 -22.26
C THR A 105 -20.21 0.77 -21.04
N THR A 106 -20.74 -0.44 -20.92
CA THR A 106 -21.65 -0.82 -19.84
C THR A 106 -21.06 -1.93 -19.01
N GLN A 107 -21.24 -1.86 -17.69
CA GLN A 107 -20.85 -2.92 -16.78
C GLN A 107 -22.02 -3.34 -15.91
N PHE A 108 -22.05 -4.63 -15.58
CA PHE A 108 -23.04 -5.20 -14.68
C PHE A 108 -22.32 -5.82 -13.48
N TYR A 109 -22.67 -5.39 -12.29
CA TYR A 109 -22.09 -5.87 -11.05
C TYR A 109 -23.06 -6.84 -10.38
N MET A 110 -22.55 -8.02 -10.02
CA MET A 110 -23.31 -9.02 -9.31
C MET A 110 -22.49 -9.56 -8.15
N THR A 111 -23.12 -9.62 -6.98
CA THR A 111 -22.47 -10.17 -5.78
C THR A 111 -23.40 -11.23 -5.19
N PRO A 112 -22.98 -12.51 -5.14
CA PRO A 112 -23.81 -13.57 -4.59
C PRO A 112 -24.14 -13.32 -3.10
N LEU A 113 -25.43 -13.24 -2.75
CA LEU A 113 -25.90 -12.95 -1.37
C LEU A 113 -25.58 -14.06 -0.35
N SER A 114 -25.33 -15.28 -0.80
CA SER A 114 -24.83 -16.36 0.03
C SER A 114 -23.90 -17.25 -0.79
N SER A 115 -22.63 -17.29 -0.41
CA SER A 115 -21.75 -18.34 -0.90
C SER A 115 -21.97 -19.57 -0.01
N ALA A 116 -22.69 -20.57 -0.51
CA ALA A 116 -22.58 -21.94 0.00
C ALA A 116 -21.15 -22.51 -0.18
N CYS A 117 -20.25 -21.78 -0.86
CA CYS A 117 -19.01 -22.28 -1.41
C CYS A 117 -17.71 -21.61 -0.89
N CYS A 118 -17.76 -20.40 -0.31
CA CYS A 118 -16.54 -19.64 0.06
C CYS A 118 -16.75 -18.76 1.30
N SER A 119 -15.72 -18.62 2.14
CA SER A 119 -15.68 -17.75 3.34
C SER A 119 -15.68 -16.24 3.02
N SER A 120 -15.75 -15.88 1.75
CA SER A 120 -15.71 -14.50 1.25
C SER A 120 -16.56 -14.42 -0.01
N VAL A 121 -17.36 -13.35 -0.11
CA VAL A 121 -18.23 -13.11 -1.25
C VAL A 121 -17.37 -12.53 -2.39
N ILE A 122 -17.39 -13.19 -3.55
CA ILE A 122 -16.59 -12.79 -4.72
C ILE A 122 -17.50 -11.98 -5.65
N PRO A 123 -17.24 -10.68 -5.87
CA PRO A 123 -17.97 -9.87 -6.84
C PRO A 123 -17.69 -10.36 -8.28
N ILE A 124 -18.73 -10.41 -9.08
CA ILE A 124 -18.69 -10.78 -10.50
C ILE A 124 -19.01 -9.52 -11.31
N ILE A 125 -18.15 -9.20 -12.27
CA ILE A 125 -18.25 -8.02 -13.13
C ILE A 125 -18.44 -8.50 -14.56
N ALA A 126 -19.62 -8.23 -15.12
CA ALA A 126 -19.86 -8.45 -16.54
C ALA A 126 -19.41 -7.23 -17.34
N PHE A 127 -18.73 -7.47 -18.45
CA PHE A 127 -18.34 -6.44 -19.41
C PHE A 127 -18.56 -6.94 -20.84
N ASP A 128 -18.49 -6.02 -21.78
CA ASP A 128 -18.58 -6.31 -23.21
C ASP A 128 -17.19 -6.19 -23.87
N PRO A 129 -16.57 -7.30 -24.32
CA PRO A 129 -15.23 -7.29 -24.90
C PRO A 129 -15.03 -6.38 -26.12
N GLU A 130 -16.09 -6.05 -26.85
CA GLU A 130 -16.02 -5.25 -28.08
C GLU A 130 -16.05 -3.75 -27.78
N THR A 131 -16.88 -3.32 -26.84
CA THR A 131 -17.10 -1.90 -26.50
C THR A 131 -16.30 -1.43 -25.28
N ASP A 132 -15.87 -2.34 -24.41
CA ASP A 132 -15.20 -2.00 -23.16
C ASP A 132 -13.81 -1.40 -23.39
N PHE A 133 -13.63 -0.18 -22.90
CA PHE A 133 -12.37 0.56 -22.93
C PHE A 133 -11.68 0.64 -21.56
N LEU A 134 -12.24 -0.02 -20.53
CA LEU A 134 -11.79 0.07 -19.14
C LEU A 134 -11.00 -1.17 -18.69
N ILE A 135 -11.62 -2.34 -18.84
CA ILE A 135 -11.13 -3.66 -18.44
C ILE A 135 -10.39 -4.33 -19.60
N GLN A 136 -10.86 -4.18 -20.85
CA GLN A 136 -10.26 -4.86 -22.01
C GLN A 136 -8.78 -4.51 -22.24
N PRO A 137 -8.32 -3.24 -22.11
CA PRO A 137 -6.90 -2.90 -22.21
C PRO A 137 -6.03 -3.52 -21.10
N TRP A 138 -6.65 -3.96 -20.00
CA TRP A 138 -5.96 -4.65 -18.91
C TRP A 138 -5.92 -6.16 -19.15
N ILE A 139 -7.00 -6.75 -19.66
CA ILE A 139 -7.06 -8.16 -20.05
C ILE A 139 -6.01 -8.47 -21.13
N THR A 140 -5.94 -7.64 -22.18
CA THR A 140 -4.98 -7.80 -23.30
C THR A 140 -3.51 -7.75 -22.90
N LYS A 141 -3.17 -7.23 -21.70
CA LYS A 141 -1.79 -7.31 -21.18
C LYS A 141 -1.39 -8.71 -20.72
N VAL A 142 -2.36 -9.61 -20.53
CA VAL A 142 -2.18 -10.97 -20.02
C VAL A 142 -2.74 -12.02 -20.98
N TYR A 143 -3.85 -11.72 -21.66
CA TYR A 143 -4.58 -12.65 -22.50
C TYR A 143 -5.14 -11.94 -23.75
N ASN A 144 -4.78 -12.43 -24.94
CA ASN A 144 -5.08 -11.79 -26.23
C ASN A 144 -6.10 -12.54 -27.10
N ASN A 145 -6.57 -13.71 -26.65
CA ASN A 145 -7.53 -14.50 -27.41
C ASN A 145 -8.96 -14.03 -27.09
N PRO A 146 -9.94 -14.28 -27.98
CA PRO A 146 -11.34 -14.02 -27.67
C PRO A 146 -11.81 -14.92 -26.52
N ILE A 147 -12.56 -14.33 -25.59
CA ILE A 147 -13.15 -15.01 -24.43
C ILE A 147 -14.40 -15.72 -24.89
N LYS A 148 -14.51 -17.03 -24.64
CA LYS A 148 -15.73 -17.78 -24.96
C LYS A 148 -16.74 -17.71 -23.82
N ASP A 149 -17.99 -17.97 -24.14
CA ASP A 149 -19.04 -18.07 -23.13
C ASP A 149 -18.76 -19.21 -22.14
N GLY A 150 -18.92 -18.92 -20.86
CA GLY A 150 -18.59 -19.83 -19.77
C GLY A 150 -17.13 -19.77 -19.31
N GLU A 151 -16.26 -19.01 -19.99
CA GLU A 151 -14.88 -18.77 -19.54
C GLU A 151 -14.82 -17.55 -18.60
N MET A 152 -13.95 -17.63 -17.60
CA MET A 152 -13.79 -16.59 -16.58
C MET A 152 -12.37 -16.04 -16.53
N ILE A 153 -12.26 -14.75 -16.24
CA ILE A 153 -11.01 -14.08 -15.91
C ILE A 153 -11.08 -13.69 -14.43
N ILE A 154 -9.99 -13.89 -13.70
CA ILE A 154 -9.97 -13.61 -12.27
C ILE A 154 -9.01 -12.47 -11.92
N GLY A 155 -9.35 -11.69 -10.91
CA GLY A 155 -8.44 -10.75 -10.27
C GLY A 155 -7.35 -11.47 -9.46
N SER A 156 -6.26 -10.75 -9.16
CA SER A 156 -5.08 -11.34 -8.52
C SER A 156 -5.29 -11.90 -7.11
N ALA A 157 -6.33 -11.46 -6.40
CA ALA A 157 -6.64 -11.89 -5.04
C ALA A 157 -7.65 -13.06 -5.00
N VAL A 158 -8.20 -13.46 -6.16
CA VAL A 158 -9.08 -14.61 -6.27
C VAL A 158 -8.23 -15.88 -6.44
N LEU A 159 -8.46 -16.87 -5.59
CA LEU A 159 -7.74 -18.15 -5.63
C LEU A 159 -8.57 -19.19 -6.40
N PRO A 160 -8.01 -19.81 -7.45
CA PRO A 160 -8.70 -20.87 -8.19
C PRO A 160 -8.81 -22.17 -7.36
N LEU A 161 -9.81 -22.99 -7.68
CA LEU A 161 -9.88 -24.37 -7.21
C LEU A 161 -8.89 -25.26 -7.98
N VAL A 162 -8.84 -26.55 -7.61
CA VAL A 162 -8.10 -27.57 -8.34
C VAL A 162 -8.57 -27.58 -9.82
N ASP A 163 -7.64 -27.75 -10.75
CA ASP A 163 -7.84 -27.71 -12.20
C ASP A 163 -8.17 -26.33 -12.81
N ASN A 164 -7.81 -25.25 -12.12
CA ASN A 164 -7.96 -23.87 -12.63
C ASN A 164 -9.43 -23.51 -12.94
N THR A 165 -10.33 -23.92 -12.05
CA THR A 165 -11.77 -23.65 -12.14
C THR A 165 -12.25 -22.83 -10.95
N LEU A 166 -13.40 -22.18 -11.09
CA LEU A 166 -14.16 -21.61 -9.98
C LEU A 166 -15.54 -22.23 -9.93
N MET A 167 -16.07 -22.42 -8.72
CA MET A 167 -17.39 -22.98 -8.53
C MET A 167 -18.37 -21.86 -8.19
N PHE A 168 -19.40 -21.69 -9.02
CA PHE A 168 -20.53 -20.81 -8.76
C PHE A 168 -21.82 -21.61 -8.91
N PHE A 169 -22.73 -21.51 -7.95
CA PHE A 169 -24.05 -22.15 -7.99
C PHE A 169 -24.01 -23.65 -8.36
N ASN A 170 -23.10 -24.42 -7.75
CA ASN A 170 -22.85 -25.85 -8.01
C ASN A 170 -22.36 -26.21 -9.43
N LYS A 171 -21.93 -25.23 -10.23
CA LYS A 171 -21.32 -25.44 -11.55
C LYS A 171 -19.87 -24.95 -11.54
N TYR A 172 -19.01 -25.66 -12.28
CA TYR A 172 -17.59 -25.33 -12.41
C TYR A 172 -17.37 -24.54 -13.70
N TYR A 173 -16.66 -23.43 -13.57
CA TYR A 173 -16.34 -22.53 -14.66
C TYR A 173 -14.82 -22.47 -14.88
N PRO A 174 -14.33 -22.69 -16.12
CA PRO A 174 -12.91 -22.63 -16.42
C PRO A 174 -12.36 -21.20 -16.33
N ILE A 175 -11.18 -21.07 -15.74
CA ILE A 175 -10.44 -19.81 -15.70
C ILE A 175 -9.42 -19.77 -16.82
N ILE A 176 -9.43 -18.70 -17.59
CA ILE A 176 -8.53 -18.52 -18.75
C ILE A 176 -7.35 -17.58 -18.47
N ALA A 177 -7.49 -16.65 -17.51
CA ALA A 177 -6.44 -15.70 -17.17
C ALA A 177 -6.57 -15.19 -15.73
N ASN A 178 -5.41 -14.82 -15.15
CA ASN A 178 -5.32 -14.13 -13.87
C ASN A 178 -4.70 -12.74 -14.11
N LEU A 179 -5.43 -11.69 -13.72
CA LEU A 179 -5.05 -10.32 -13.97
C LEU A 179 -4.00 -9.82 -12.97
N LYS A 180 -3.17 -8.87 -13.42
CA LYS A 180 -2.13 -8.26 -12.56
C LYS A 180 -2.77 -7.48 -11.43
N ARG A 181 -2.18 -7.57 -10.22
CA ARG A 181 -2.59 -6.83 -9.03
C ARG A 181 -2.64 -5.33 -9.28
N THR A 182 -3.69 -4.70 -8.78
CA THR A 182 -4.01 -3.28 -9.00
C THR A 182 -4.09 -2.48 -7.71
N GLY A 183 -4.16 -3.18 -6.58
CA GLY A 183 -4.25 -2.61 -5.25
C GLY A 183 -5.66 -2.18 -4.86
N THR A 184 -6.67 -2.48 -5.68
CA THR A 184 -8.07 -2.04 -5.48
C THR A 184 -8.97 -3.24 -5.21
N GLY A 185 -10.23 -3.01 -4.80
CA GLY A 185 -11.22 -4.09 -4.59
C GLY A 185 -11.43 -4.99 -5.82
N LEU A 186 -11.15 -4.46 -7.01
CA LEU A 186 -11.17 -5.17 -8.29
C LEU A 186 -10.23 -6.38 -8.37
N ASP A 187 -9.20 -6.44 -7.51
CA ASP A 187 -8.31 -7.60 -7.43
C ASP A 187 -9.02 -8.83 -6.87
N GLY A 188 -10.10 -8.65 -6.11
CA GLY A 188 -10.94 -9.71 -5.54
C GLY A 188 -12.14 -10.09 -6.41
N SER A 189 -12.22 -9.59 -7.65
CA SER A 189 -13.39 -9.77 -8.53
C SER A 189 -13.14 -10.79 -9.64
N VAL A 190 -14.22 -11.35 -10.18
CA VAL A 190 -14.23 -12.19 -11.38
C VAL A 190 -14.85 -11.41 -12.53
N TYR A 191 -14.28 -11.53 -13.71
CA TYR A 191 -14.69 -10.84 -14.92
C TYR A 191 -15.24 -11.85 -15.93
N VAL A 192 -16.43 -11.57 -16.45
CA VAL A 192 -17.16 -12.46 -17.36
C VAL A 192 -17.79 -11.68 -18.51
N THR A 193 -18.10 -12.36 -19.60
CA THR A 193 -18.89 -11.77 -20.69
C THR A 193 -20.34 -11.56 -20.25
N LYS A 194 -21.05 -10.63 -20.90
CA LYS A 194 -22.48 -10.41 -20.68
C LYS A 194 -23.31 -11.70 -20.80
N ASP A 195 -22.98 -12.57 -21.76
CA ASP A 195 -23.71 -13.83 -21.96
C ASP A 195 -23.40 -14.87 -20.87
N THR A 196 -22.15 -14.93 -20.40
CA THR A 196 -21.79 -15.74 -19.23
C THR A 196 -22.50 -15.25 -17.96
N MET A 197 -22.65 -13.93 -17.78
CA MET A 197 -23.42 -13.36 -16.67
C MET A 197 -24.90 -13.78 -16.71
N LYS A 198 -25.52 -13.79 -17.90
CA LYS A 198 -26.90 -14.29 -18.05
C LYS A 198 -27.02 -15.74 -17.59
N GLN A 199 -26.07 -16.59 -17.95
CA GLN A 199 -26.03 -17.99 -17.50
C GLN A 199 -25.90 -18.10 -15.98
N LEU A 200 -24.99 -17.34 -15.37
CA LEU A 200 -24.80 -17.32 -13.92
C LEU A 200 -26.05 -16.91 -13.15
N ILE A 201 -26.82 -15.94 -13.68
CA ILE A 201 -28.06 -15.50 -13.04
C ILE A 201 -29.16 -16.56 -13.16
N ILE A 202 -29.23 -17.28 -14.29
CA ILE A 202 -30.13 -18.43 -14.45
C ILE A 202 -29.76 -19.53 -13.44
N ASP A 203 -28.48 -19.88 -13.34
CA ASP A 203 -27.98 -20.88 -12.40
C ASP A 203 -28.27 -20.51 -10.94
N ALA A 204 -28.13 -19.23 -10.59
CA ALA A 204 -28.47 -18.74 -9.26
C ALA A 204 -29.96 -18.94 -8.94
N LYS A 205 -30.85 -18.67 -9.90
CA LYS A 205 -32.29 -18.91 -9.76
C LYS A 205 -32.60 -20.40 -9.60
N GLU A 206 -31.90 -21.29 -10.31
CA GLU A 206 -32.06 -22.76 -10.16
C GLU A 206 -31.74 -23.25 -8.74
N VAL A 207 -30.76 -22.63 -8.07
CA VAL A 207 -30.34 -22.98 -6.71
C VAL A 207 -31.13 -22.20 -5.64
N GLY A 208 -32.15 -21.43 -6.03
CA GLY A 208 -33.02 -20.69 -5.12
C GLY A 208 -32.41 -19.40 -4.55
N VAL A 209 -31.34 -18.88 -5.17
CA VAL A 209 -30.76 -17.59 -4.82
C VAL A 209 -31.50 -16.50 -5.59
N SER A 210 -32.29 -15.68 -4.89
CA SER A 210 -32.95 -14.52 -5.50
C SER A 210 -31.94 -13.38 -5.68
N ILE A 211 -31.68 -13.03 -6.94
CA ILE A 211 -30.93 -11.83 -7.30
C ILE A 211 -31.96 -10.72 -7.51
N SER A 212 -31.77 -9.58 -6.84
CA SER A 212 -32.66 -8.40 -6.91
C SER A 212 -32.55 -7.66 -8.25
N THR A 213 -32.66 -8.37 -9.36
CA THR A 213 -32.77 -7.79 -10.70
C THR A 213 -34.23 -7.81 -11.11
N ASP A 214 -34.77 -6.65 -11.49
CA ASP A 214 -36.02 -6.58 -12.24
C ASP A 214 -35.96 -7.49 -13.47
N GLU A 215 -37.12 -7.97 -13.91
CA GLU A 215 -37.35 -9.22 -14.67
C GLU A 215 -36.51 -9.44 -15.96
N ASN A 216 -35.79 -8.42 -16.47
CA ASN A 216 -34.93 -8.49 -17.66
C ASN A 216 -33.43 -8.56 -17.32
N VAL A 217 -33.02 -9.73 -16.87
CA VAL A 217 -31.64 -10.12 -16.49
C VAL A 217 -30.57 -9.89 -17.58
N GLY A 218 -30.97 -9.86 -18.85
CA GLY A 218 -30.04 -9.70 -19.99
C GLY A 218 -29.92 -8.27 -20.55
N GLU A 219 -30.78 -7.37 -20.09
CA GLU A 219 -30.90 -5.98 -20.60
C GLU A 219 -30.67 -4.95 -19.49
N SER A 220 -30.35 -5.41 -18.28
CA SER A 220 -30.04 -4.52 -17.17
C SER A 220 -28.54 -4.26 -17.08
N VAL A 221 -28.15 -3.05 -16.69
CA VAL A 221 -26.78 -2.64 -16.40
C VAL A 221 -26.71 -1.99 -15.02
N SER A 222 -25.54 -2.06 -14.39
CA SER A 222 -25.31 -1.43 -13.08
C SER A 222 -24.64 -0.08 -13.23
N ALA A 223 -23.78 0.10 -14.24
CA ALA A 223 -23.13 1.36 -14.53
C ALA A 223 -22.86 1.52 -16.03
N ILE A 224 -22.89 2.77 -16.48
CA ILE A 224 -22.47 3.15 -17.82
C ILE A 224 -21.27 4.08 -17.68
N PHE A 225 -20.21 3.80 -18.43
CA PHE A 225 -18.99 4.58 -18.45
C PHE A 225 -18.83 5.26 -19.80
N ILE A 226 -18.50 6.54 -19.75
CA ILE A 226 -18.49 7.42 -20.92
C ILE A 226 -17.11 8.06 -21.05
N LYS A 227 -16.57 7.99 -22.26
CA LYS A 227 -15.42 8.77 -22.69
C LYS A 227 -15.88 9.90 -23.58
N ILE A 228 -15.37 11.09 -23.32
CA ILE A 228 -15.77 12.32 -23.98
C ILE A 228 -14.73 12.71 -25.01
N ALA A 229 -15.18 13.28 -26.12
CA ALA A 229 -14.29 13.81 -27.13
C ALA A 229 -13.44 14.98 -26.55
N PRO A 230 -12.13 15.08 -26.86
CA PRO A 230 -11.21 16.04 -26.21
C PRO A 230 -11.60 17.52 -26.29
N ALA A 231 -12.52 17.89 -27.19
CA ALA A 231 -12.99 19.26 -27.38
C ALA A 231 -14.14 19.67 -26.42
N TYR A 232 -14.69 18.73 -25.66
CA TYR A 232 -15.88 18.93 -24.82
C TYR A 232 -15.54 18.88 -23.32
N ASP A 233 -16.31 19.60 -22.50
CA ASP A 233 -16.17 19.64 -21.04
C ASP A 233 -17.07 18.59 -20.38
N SER A 234 -16.48 17.72 -19.54
CA SER A 234 -17.19 16.66 -18.81
C SER A 234 -18.32 17.16 -17.94
N ARG A 235 -18.23 18.39 -17.40
CA ARG A 235 -19.29 18.99 -16.58
C ARG A 235 -20.50 19.40 -17.40
N LEU A 236 -20.29 19.84 -18.64
CA LEU A 236 -21.39 20.22 -19.54
C LEU A 236 -22.12 18.98 -20.02
N ILE A 237 -21.38 17.96 -20.48
CA ILE A 237 -21.94 16.68 -20.93
C ILE A 237 -22.66 15.96 -19.78
N ALA A 238 -22.10 15.94 -18.57
CA ALA A 238 -22.76 15.33 -17.40
C ALA A 238 -24.11 16.00 -17.08
N ARG A 239 -24.19 17.33 -17.16
CA ARG A 239 -25.46 18.05 -16.98
C ARG A 239 -26.44 17.78 -18.10
N GLU A 240 -25.96 17.69 -19.34
CA GLU A 240 -26.81 17.40 -20.50
C GLU A 240 -27.41 15.99 -20.41
N ILE A 241 -26.60 14.99 -20.03
CA ILE A 241 -27.07 13.62 -19.76
C ILE A 241 -28.15 13.65 -18.69
N LYS A 242 -27.92 14.33 -17.56
CA LYS A 242 -28.89 14.45 -16.46
C LYS A 242 -30.19 15.17 -16.87
N GLN A 243 -30.17 15.99 -17.92
CA GLN A 243 -31.36 16.67 -18.44
C GLN A 243 -32.13 15.85 -19.48
N LYS A 244 -31.41 15.09 -20.33
CA LYS A 244 -32.00 14.31 -21.43
C LYS A 244 -32.46 12.92 -20.99
N VAL A 245 -31.76 12.31 -20.04
CA VAL A 245 -32.02 10.97 -19.52
C VAL A 245 -32.62 11.10 -18.12
N SER A 246 -33.80 10.51 -17.91
CA SER A 246 -34.48 10.51 -16.61
C SER A 246 -33.98 9.37 -15.72
N ASN A 247 -34.09 9.53 -14.40
CA ASN A 247 -33.74 8.51 -13.39
C ASN A 247 -32.26 8.10 -13.35
N VAL A 248 -31.35 8.97 -13.77
CA VAL A 248 -29.90 8.72 -13.71
C VAL A 248 -29.15 9.87 -13.03
N ASP A 249 -28.10 9.52 -12.30
CA ASP A 249 -27.09 10.44 -11.80
C ASP A 249 -25.78 10.29 -12.56
N THR A 250 -25.08 11.41 -12.71
CA THR A 250 -23.82 11.49 -13.45
C THR A 250 -22.69 11.91 -12.53
N ILE A 251 -21.56 11.24 -12.70
CA ILE A 251 -20.44 11.32 -11.77
C ILE A 251 -19.17 11.50 -12.57
N ILE A 252 -18.42 12.54 -12.25
CA ILE A 252 -17.22 12.90 -13.01
C ILE A 252 -16.02 12.21 -12.37
N SER A 253 -15.38 11.30 -13.10
CA SER A 253 -14.26 10.50 -12.60
C SER A 253 -13.11 11.37 -12.08
N GLN A 254 -12.86 12.51 -12.72
CA GLN A 254 -11.80 13.43 -12.30
C GLN A 254 -12.00 13.98 -10.89
N HIS A 255 -13.25 14.22 -10.48
CA HIS A 255 -13.58 14.69 -9.13
C HIS A 255 -13.32 13.62 -8.08
N ILE A 256 -13.61 12.35 -8.40
CA ILE A 256 -13.34 11.22 -7.51
C ILE A 256 -11.83 11.05 -7.33
N VAL A 257 -11.07 11.04 -8.43
CA VAL A 257 -9.60 10.90 -8.38
C VAL A 257 -8.97 12.06 -7.64
N SER A 258 -9.44 13.30 -7.83
CA SER A 258 -8.90 14.45 -7.10
C SER A 258 -9.20 14.35 -5.62
N ASN A 259 -10.43 14.05 -5.23
CA ASN A 259 -10.83 13.98 -3.82
C ASN A 259 -10.10 12.87 -3.06
N ILE A 260 -10.03 11.67 -3.66
CA ILE A 260 -9.27 10.55 -3.10
C ILE A 260 -7.79 10.89 -3.07
N GLY A 261 -7.25 11.46 -4.16
CA GLY A 261 -5.84 11.81 -4.26
C GLY A 261 -5.41 12.86 -3.24
N ASP A 262 -6.25 13.85 -2.96
CA ASP A 262 -6.01 14.87 -1.95
C ASP A 262 -6.12 14.30 -0.53
N SER A 263 -7.07 13.39 -0.31
CA SER A 263 -7.21 12.66 0.96
C SER A 263 -6.01 11.76 1.25
N LEU A 264 -5.53 11.01 0.25
CA LEU A 264 -4.35 10.13 0.38
C LEU A 264 -3.07 10.95 0.57
N ARG A 265 -2.89 12.07 -0.13
CA ARG A 265 -1.78 13.00 0.10
C ARG A 265 -1.80 13.59 1.51
N SER A 266 -2.99 13.87 2.04
CA SER A 266 -3.14 14.33 3.42
C SER A 266 -2.73 13.25 4.42
N LEU A 267 -3.13 11.99 4.20
CA LEU A 267 -2.71 10.84 5.00
C LEU A 267 -1.19 10.61 4.94
N GLU A 268 -0.62 10.68 3.74
CA GLU A 268 0.83 10.60 3.51
C GLU A 268 1.57 11.67 4.33
N SER A 269 1.10 12.92 4.26
CA SER A 269 1.64 14.03 5.04
C SER A 269 1.56 13.78 6.55
N TYR A 270 0.47 13.19 7.05
CA TYR A 270 0.34 12.84 8.47
C TYR A 270 1.29 11.72 8.88
N ILE A 271 1.47 10.69 8.06
CA ILE A 271 2.42 9.60 8.33
C ILE A 271 3.85 10.15 8.39
N HIS A 272 4.24 11.01 7.44
CA HIS A 272 5.54 11.64 7.44
C HIS A 272 5.75 12.58 8.63
N LEU A 273 4.73 13.34 9.03
CA LEU A 273 4.79 14.19 10.21
C LEU A 273 4.99 13.37 11.49
N ILE A 274 4.20 12.33 11.70
CA ILE A 274 4.30 11.44 12.87
C ILE A 274 5.66 10.74 12.89
N THR A 275 6.12 10.26 11.73
CA THR A 275 7.45 9.68 11.57
C THR A 275 8.52 10.69 11.99
N ALA A 276 8.49 11.93 11.49
CA ALA A 276 9.46 12.96 11.85
C ALA A 276 9.48 13.23 13.37
N VAL A 277 8.31 13.32 14.01
CA VAL A 277 8.20 13.52 15.46
C VAL A 277 8.82 12.34 16.23
N ILE A 278 8.50 11.10 15.86
CA ILE A 278 9.08 9.89 16.48
C ILE A 278 10.60 9.87 16.31
N TRP A 279 11.11 10.28 15.14
CA TRP A 279 12.54 10.40 14.89
C TRP A 279 13.22 11.42 15.79
N VAL A 280 12.64 12.61 15.95
CA VAL A 280 13.18 13.63 16.85
C VAL A 280 13.24 13.10 18.29
N LEU A 281 12.17 12.47 18.76
CA LEU A 281 12.11 11.88 20.11
C LEU A 281 13.14 10.76 20.28
N GLY A 282 13.26 9.85 19.30
CA GLY A 282 14.21 8.74 19.38
C GLY A 282 15.66 9.21 19.31
N ILE A 283 15.99 10.22 18.50
CA ILE A 283 17.32 10.86 18.50
C ILE A 283 17.64 11.43 19.89
N LEU A 284 16.68 12.10 20.53
CA LEU A 284 16.84 12.65 21.87
C LEU A 284 17.09 11.54 22.91
N VAL A 285 16.35 10.43 22.83
CA VAL A 285 16.56 9.28 23.72
C VAL A 285 17.97 8.68 23.52
N ILE A 286 18.39 8.48 22.28
CA ILE A 286 19.72 7.96 21.96
C ILE A 286 20.81 8.90 22.52
N LEU A 287 20.66 10.22 22.34
CA LEU A 287 21.59 11.22 22.88
C LEU A 287 21.70 11.14 24.41
N ILE A 288 20.57 11.03 25.10
CA ILE A 288 20.54 10.92 26.57
C ILE A 288 21.26 9.63 27.01
N VAL A 289 20.92 8.49 26.42
CA VAL A 289 21.50 7.20 26.80
C VAL A 289 23.01 7.17 26.53
N PHE A 290 23.47 7.71 25.39
CA PHE A 290 24.90 7.84 25.12
C PHE A 290 25.59 8.78 26.10
N SER A 291 25.00 9.95 26.39
CA SER A 291 25.59 10.90 27.35
C SER A 291 25.72 10.30 28.75
N VAL A 292 24.71 9.57 29.23
CA VAL A 292 24.75 8.88 30.53
C VAL A 292 25.86 7.83 30.54
N THR A 293 25.93 7.00 29.50
CA THR A 293 26.93 5.93 29.44
C THR A 293 28.35 6.48 29.40
N LEU A 294 28.57 7.51 28.60
CA LEU A 294 29.87 8.16 28.51
C LEU A 294 30.31 8.74 29.86
N ASN A 295 29.35 9.21 30.67
CA ASN A 295 29.61 9.70 32.02
C ASN A 295 29.99 8.58 33.00
N GLU A 296 29.31 7.43 32.94
CA GLU A 296 29.62 6.25 33.76
C GLU A 296 31.01 5.68 33.46
N ARG A 297 31.43 5.72 32.19
CA ARG A 297 32.71 5.17 31.70
C ARG A 297 33.88 6.15 31.78
N LYS A 298 33.70 7.35 32.35
CA LYS A 298 34.79 8.33 32.50
C LYS A 298 36.01 7.77 33.22
N LYS A 299 35.79 6.98 34.28
CA LYS A 299 36.88 6.35 35.04
C LYS A 299 37.66 5.33 34.19
N GLU A 300 36.97 4.53 33.38
CA GLU A 300 37.61 3.57 32.46
C GLU A 300 38.45 4.30 31.39
N PHE A 301 37.90 5.37 30.81
CA PHE A 301 38.60 6.18 29.82
C PHE A 301 39.82 6.91 30.40
N ALA A 302 39.74 7.39 31.65
CA ALA A 302 40.88 7.98 32.35
C ALA A 302 42.02 6.97 32.55
N ILE A 303 41.70 5.74 32.97
CA ILE A 303 42.69 4.66 33.13
C ILE A 303 43.34 4.32 31.79
N LEU A 304 42.55 4.19 30.72
CA LEU A 304 43.08 3.95 29.37
C LEU A 304 44.00 5.08 28.90
N ARG A 305 43.69 6.34 29.23
CA ARG A 305 44.57 7.49 28.95
C ARG A 305 45.88 7.43 29.71
N ILE A 306 45.87 7.04 30.99
CA ILE A 306 47.09 6.87 31.80
C ILE A 306 47.98 5.77 31.20
N LEU A 307 47.39 4.71 30.66
CA LEU A 307 48.10 3.63 29.95
C LEU A 307 48.58 4.02 28.53
N GLY A 308 48.39 5.27 28.11
CA GLY A 308 48.89 5.79 26.84
C GLY A 308 47.89 5.80 25.67
N ALA A 309 46.60 5.53 25.90
CA ALA A 309 45.60 5.63 24.84
C ALA A 309 45.39 7.08 24.39
N THR A 310 45.41 7.33 23.09
CA THR A 310 45.14 8.67 22.52
C THR A 310 43.65 9.00 22.56
N ARG A 311 43.30 10.29 22.63
CA ARG A 311 41.91 10.76 22.54
C ARG A 311 41.21 10.25 21.28
N LYS A 312 41.93 10.22 20.14
CA LYS A 312 41.42 9.67 18.88
C LYS A 312 40.98 8.21 19.03
N LYS A 313 41.76 7.40 19.76
CA LYS A 313 41.46 5.99 19.96
C LYS A 313 40.20 5.77 20.80
N LEU A 314 39.98 6.61 21.82
CA LEU A 314 38.77 6.57 22.64
C LEU A 314 37.52 6.95 21.83
N VAL A 315 37.61 8.01 21.01
CA VAL A 315 36.51 8.41 20.11
C VAL A 315 36.21 7.32 19.08
N GLU A 316 37.24 6.69 18.51
CA GLU A 316 37.09 5.57 17.57
C GLU A 316 36.33 4.37 18.19
N VAL A 317 36.60 4.04 19.45
CA VAL A 317 35.84 3.00 20.19
C VAL A 317 34.37 3.39 20.33
N VAL A 318 34.07 4.62 20.74
CA VAL A 318 32.67 5.06 20.92
C VAL A 318 31.92 5.10 19.59
N LEU A 319 32.56 5.57 18.51
CA LEU A 319 31.99 5.58 17.17
C LEU A 319 31.70 4.15 16.68
N THR A 320 32.65 3.23 16.86
CA THR A 320 32.48 1.84 16.44
C THR A 320 31.40 1.10 17.24
N GLU A 321 31.28 1.35 18.55
CA GLU A 321 30.13 0.87 19.35
C GLU A 321 28.80 1.36 18.77
N SER A 322 28.73 2.64 18.42
CA SER A 322 27.49 3.27 17.96
C SER A 322 27.08 2.81 16.58
N VAL A 323 28.04 2.66 15.66
CA VAL A 323 27.82 2.09 14.33
C VAL A 323 27.34 0.65 14.44
N LEU A 324 27.97 -0.17 15.30
CA LEU A 324 27.54 -1.56 15.50
C LEU A 324 26.11 -1.67 16.01
N VAL A 325 25.77 -0.88 17.02
CA VAL A 325 24.41 -0.82 17.56
C VAL A 325 23.41 -0.32 16.50
N SER A 326 23.81 0.66 15.69
CA SER A 326 22.93 1.23 14.66
C SER A 326 22.66 0.26 13.51
N ILE A 327 23.70 -0.46 13.05
CA ILE A 327 23.56 -1.49 12.03
C ILE A 327 22.71 -2.64 12.54
N VAL A 328 23.02 -3.19 13.71
CA VAL A 328 22.30 -4.35 14.26
C VAL A 328 20.85 -3.97 14.59
N GLY A 329 20.63 -2.82 15.24
CA GLY A 329 19.29 -2.32 15.54
C GLY A 329 18.50 -2.01 14.27
N GLY A 330 19.13 -1.41 13.26
CA GLY A 330 18.51 -1.13 11.96
C GLY A 330 18.11 -2.41 11.23
N ILE A 331 18.97 -3.42 11.18
CA ILE A 331 18.66 -4.73 10.59
C ILE A 331 17.49 -5.38 11.34
N ILE A 332 17.48 -5.35 12.67
CA ILE A 332 16.37 -5.88 13.48
C ILE A 332 15.06 -5.15 13.13
N GLY A 333 15.09 -3.81 13.07
CA GLY A 333 13.91 -3.02 12.71
C GLY A 333 13.38 -3.33 11.32
N LEU A 334 14.27 -3.46 10.33
CA LEU A 334 13.91 -3.85 8.96
C LEU A 334 13.29 -5.25 8.91
N ILE A 335 13.86 -6.23 9.61
CA ILE A 335 13.34 -7.60 9.65
C ILE A 335 11.97 -7.62 10.30
N LEU A 336 11.81 -6.97 11.47
CA LEU A 336 10.54 -6.90 12.18
C LEU A 336 9.44 -6.29 11.31
N THR A 337 9.72 -5.16 10.67
CA THR A 337 8.75 -4.49 9.81
C THR A 337 8.45 -5.30 8.56
N SER A 338 9.45 -5.89 7.91
CA SER A 338 9.24 -6.75 6.74
C SER A 338 8.36 -7.95 7.08
N LEU A 339 8.58 -8.56 8.25
CA LEU A 339 7.81 -9.70 8.74
C LEU A 339 6.36 -9.34 9.07
N ILE A 340 6.07 -8.06 9.31
CA ILE A 340 4.70 -7.56 9.51
C ILE A 340 4.08 -7.15 8.18
N ILE A 341 4.78 -6.40 7.32
CA ILE A 341 4.17 -5.80 6.12
C ILE A 341 3.89 -6.83 5.04
N PHE A 342 4.85 -7.70 4.70
CA PHE A 342 4.70 -8.60 3.55
C PHE A 342 3.59 -9.65 3.74
N PRO A 343 3.54 -10.44 4.83
CA PRO A 343 2.52 -11.48 4.98
C PRO A 343 1.13 -10.92 5.29
N PHE A 344 1.04 -9.74 5.93
CA PHE A 344 -0.26 -9.11 6.23
C PHE A 344 -0.71 -8.13 5.14
N SER A 345 0.01 -7.99 4.03
CA SER A 345 -0.33 -7.03 2.97
C SER A 345 -1.73 -7.26 2.38
N ASP A 346 -2.16 -8.51 2.22
CA ASP A 346 -3.49 -8.85 1.72
C ASP A 346 -4.58 -8.56 2.76
N LEU A 347 -4.29 -8.75 4.04
CA LEU A 347 -5.19 -8.36 5.14
C LEU A 347 -5.32 -6.84 5.25
N ILE A 348 -4.21 -6.12 5.08
CA ILE A 348 -4.17 -4.65 5.07
C ILE A 348 -4.99 -4.12 3.89
N SER A 349 -4.78 -4.67 2.69
CA SER A 349 -5.50 -4.29 1.48
C SER A 349 -7.01 -4.55 1.60
N SER A 350 -7.41 -5.71 2.12
CA SER A 350 -8.83 -6.07 2.26
C SER A 350 -9.55 -5.33 3.39
N LYS A 351 -8.86 -5.00 4.50
CA LYS A 351 -9.46 -4.31 5.65
C LYS A 351 -9.44 -2.79 5.54
N LEU A 352 -8.40 -2.21 4.96
CA LEU A 352 -8.33 -0.76 4.80
C LEU A 352 -9.16 -0.27 3.62
N GLN A 353 -9.48 -1.15 2.65
CA GLN A 353 -10.25 -0.79 1.45
C GLN A 353 -9.66 0.41 0.69
N LEU A 354 -8.36 0.66 0.88
CA LEU A 354 -7.61 1.72 0.22
C LEU A 354 -6.84 1.14 -0.96
N PRO A 355 -6.58 1.96 -2.00
CA PRO A 355 -5.72 1.55 -3.09
C PRO A 355 -4.30 1.30 -2.55
N TYR A 356 -3.95 0.03 -2.34
CA TYR A 356 -2.67 -0.39 -1.79
C TYR A 356 -1.94 -1.30 -2.78
N LEU A 357 -0.95 -0.73 -3.47
CA LEU A 357 -0.13 -1.47 -4.42
C LEU A 357 1.32 -1.45 -3.97
N GLN A 358 1.86 -2.62 -3.61
CA GLN A 358 3.25 -2.69 -3.13
C GLN A 358 4.21 -2.11 -4.19
N PRO A 359 5.17 -1.28 -3.76
CA PRO A 359 6.17 -0.72 -4.67
C PRO A 359 7.03 -1.80 -5.31
N GLN A 360 7.60 -1.48 -6.48
CA GLN A 360 8.52 -2.38 -7.17
C GLN A 360 9.73 -2.74 -6.28
N ASN A 361 10.26 -3.95 -6.46
CA ASN A 361 11.41 -4.46 -5.70
C ASN A 361 12.61 -3.49 -5.67
N SER A 362 12.83 -2.71 -6.73
CA SER A 362 13.86 -1.67 -6.80
C SER A 362 13.62 -0.54 -5.80
N SER A 363 12.39 -0.03 -5.72
CA SER A 363 11.99 1.01 -4.77
C SER A 363 12.07 0.51 -3.33
N ILE A 364 11.65 -0.74 -3.07
CA ILE A 364 11.79 -1.37 -1.74
C ILE A 364 13.26 -1.39 -1.32
N LEU A 365 14.16 -1.82 -2.21
CA LEU A 365 15.59 -1.88 -1.92
C LEU A 365 16.18 -0.48 -1.64
N ALA A 366 15.72 0.55 -2.37
CA ALA A 366 16.11 1.93 -2.14
C ALA A 366 15.65 2.43 -0.75
N ILE A 367 14.40 2.14 -0.35
CA ILE A 367 13.88 2.52 0.97
C ILE A 367 14.63 1.77 2.08
N ILE A 368 14.95 0.48 1.90
CA ILE A 368 15.79 -0.29 2.84
C ILE A 368 17.16 0.37 3.01
N ALA A 369 17.82 0.68 1.89
CA ALA A 369 19.13 1.33 1.90
C ALA A 369 19.08 2.68 2.61
N LEU A 370 18.08 3.51 2.29
CA LEU A 370 17.87 4.81 2.92
C LEU A 370 17.62 4.67 4.43
N SER A 371 16.79 3.72 4.84
CA SER A 371 16.47 3.46 6.26
C SER A 371 17.72 3.08 7.05
N LEU A 372 18.59 2.25 6.46
CA LEU A 372 19.82 1.80 7.08
C LEU A 372 20.88 2.90 7.12
N ILE A 373 20.95 3.74 6.08
CA ILE A 373 21.79 4.95 6.11
C ILE A 373 21.34 5.89 7.22
N LEU A 374 20.03 6.14 7.35
CA LEU A 374 19.47 7.06 8.35
C LEU A 374 19.70 6.55 9.78
N SER A 375 19.58 5.23 10.01
CA SER A 375 19.86 4.64 11.32
C SER A 375 21.34 4.78 11.71
N VAL A 376 22.27 4.54 10.78
CA VAL A 376 23.71 4.72 10.99
C VAL A 376 24.06 6.19 11.22
N LEU A 377 23.46 7.11 10.45
CA LEU A 377 23.66 8.55 10.63
C LEU A 377 23.23 9.02 12.01
N VAL A 378 22.10 8.56 12.54
CA VAL A 378 21.67 8.91 13.89
C VAL A 378 22.63 8.40 14.96
N GLY A 379 23.13 7.16 14.84
CA GLY A 379 24.14 6.64 15.75
C GLY A 379 25.45 7.43 15.71
N LEU A 380 25.88 7.84 14.52
CA LEU A 380 27.07 8.67 14.34
C LEU A 380 26.89 10.07 14.96
N LEU A 381 25.76 10.73 14.70
CA LEU A 381 25.49 12.06 15.25
C LEU A 381 25.45 12.04 16.78
N ALA A 382 24.79 11.04 17.37
CA ALA A 382 24.70 10.92 18.82
C ALA A 382 26.05 10.67 19.49
N SER A 383 26.86 9.80 18.88
CA SER A 383 28.18 9.44 19.40
C SER A 383 29.22 10.55 19.24
N ILE A 384 29.20 11.28 18.12
CA ILE A 384 30.03 12.48 17.92
C ILE A 384 29.69 13.54 18.97
N HIS A 385 28.39 13.81 19.19
CA HIS A 385 27.97 14.80 20.18
C HIS A 385 28.45 14.42 21.60
N GLY A 386 28.27 13.16 21.99
CA GLY A 386 28.75 12.64 23.27
C GLY A 386 30.28 12.72 23.42
N ALA A 387 31.02 12.37 22.37
CA ALA A 387 32.48 12.41 22.35
C ALA A 387 33.03 13.84 22.46
N LEU A 388 32.43 14.81 21.76
CA LEU A 388 32.82 16.22 21.82
C LEU A 388 32.62 16.82 23.22
N LYS A 389 31.54 16.43 23.92
CA LYS A 389 31.27 16.88 25.28
C LYS A 389 32.35 16.41 26.27
N ILE A 390 32.87 15.19 26.12
CA ILE A 390 33.96 14.68 26.96
C ILE A 390 35.28 15.40 26.68
N SER A 391 35.62 15.63 25.40
CA SER A 391 36.84 16.36 25.02
C SER A 391 36.93 17.73 25.69
N LYS A 392 35.81 18.45 25.76
CA LYS A 392 35.72 19.74 26.47
C LYS A 392 35.85 19.58 27.99
N ALA A 393 35.20 18.56 28.58
CA ALA A 393 35.25 18.33 30.03
C ALA A 393 36.65 17.92 30.55
N GLU A 394 37.42 17.15 29.77
CA GLU A 394 38.82 16.84 30.13
C GLU A 394 39.72 18.07 30.14
N THR A 395 39.45 19.05 29.25
CA THR A 395 40.20 20.32 29.20
C THR A 395 39.97 21.15 30.47
N TYR A 396 38.75 21.10 31.02
CA TYR A 396 38.43 21.75 32.29
C TYR A 396 39.10 21.09 33.50
N LEU A 397 39.15 19.76 33.56
CA LEU A 397 39.84 19.04 34.66
C LEU A 397 41.36 19.23 34.61
N THR A 398 41.95 19.29 33.42
CA THR A 398 43.39 19.61 33.28
C THR A 398 43.74 21.04 33.63
N MET A 399 42.79 21.99 33.61
CA MET A 399 43.02 23.35 34.14
C MET A 399 42.90 23.44 35.66
N ARG A 400 42.17 22.53 36.33
CA ARG A 400 41.94 22.56 37.78
C ARG A 400 42.87 21.66 38.59
N GLU A 401 43.61 20.75 37.94
CA GLU A 401 44.70 19.98 38.56
C GLU A 401 46.07 20.69 38.44
N GLY A 402 46.09 21.86 37.78
CA GLY A 402 47.25 22.75 37.69
C GLY A 402 47.26 23.90 38.73
N GLU A 403 46.26 23.94 39.59
CA GLU A 403 46.21 24.71 40.85
C GLU A 403 46.11 23.71 42.02
#